data_AF-A0A9W8I7E1-F1
#
_entry.id   AF-A0A9W8I7E1-F1
#
_cell.length_a   1.000
_cell.length_b   1.000
_cell.length_c   1.000
_cell.angle_alpha   90.00
_cell.angle_beta   90.00
_cell.angle_gamma   90.00
#
_symmetry.space_group_name_H-M   'P 1'
#
loop_
_entity.id
_entity.type
_entity.pdbx_description
1 polymer ?
#
loop_
_entity_poly.entity_id
_entity_poly.type
_entity_poly.pdbx_seq_one_letter_code
_entity_poly.pdbx_strand_id
1 'polypeptide(L)'
;RYSQDEKCIIFVNSQNDAAHIDDALRLARIPHLLYANSVMSQSQRLHNITTFASSIMYNVIVMDVRLAAYGIDLSAASRVWFLSPIWQAARERQAIKRAHRLGQQRPVFVETLLTQGSIEEALWIRRQEISNSDRHIFVKDIEEDGKMRTMLSNARFIDHSNSGILQSEIHIVPPNIRYPELLRQKYQRWLPNPTDIDKIPFPKIKRLVLRVSDPCFNS
;
A
#
# COMPACT_ATOMS: atom_id res chain seq x y z
N ARG A 1 6.34 -4.85 17.75
CA ARG A 1 5.52 -4.35 18.88
C ARG A 1 4.18 -3.78 18.35
N TYR A 2 3.53 -4.48 17.40
CA TYR A 2 2.26 -4.05 16.81
C TYR A 2 1.21 -5.13 17.08
N SER A 3 0.02 -4.66 17.42
CA SER A 3 -0.91 -5.24 18.39
C SER A 3 -1.60 -6.51 17.89
N GLN A 4 -1.75 -7.51 18.77
CA GLN A 4 -2.59 -8.69 18.54
C GLN A 4 -4.04 -8.32 18.21
N ASP A 5 -4.46 -7.10 18.59
CA ASP A 5 -5.83 -6.64 18.49
C ASP A 5 -6.06 -5.60 17.38
N GLU A 6 -5.02 -5.13 16.69
CA GLU A 6 -5.17 -4.13 15.62
C GLU A 6 -5.50 -4.78 14.28
N LYS A 7 -6.49 -4.22 13.59
CA LYS A 7 -6.85 -4.61 12.24
C LYS A 7 -6.29 -3.63 11.22
N CYS A 8 -5.71 -4.18 10.17
CA CYS A 8 -4.94 -3.49 9.16
C CYS A 8 -5.55 -3.68 7.77
N ILE A 9 -5.66 -2.58 7.03
CA ILE A 9 -6.03 -2.57 5.61
C ILE A 9 -4.80 -2.22 4.80
N ILE A 10 -4.52 -3.00 3.77
CA ILE A 10 -3.48 -2.75 2.79
C ILE A 10 -4.15 -2.39 1.46
N PHE A 11 -4.15 -1.12 1.11
CA PHE A 11 -4.63 -0.63 -0.17
C PHE A 11 -3.56 -0.78 -1.25
N VAL A 12 -3.95 -1.41 -2.36
CA VAL A 12 -3.15 -1.61 -3.56
C VAL A 12 -3.80 -0.95 -4.76
N ASN A 13 -2.99 -0.50 -5.72
CA ASN A 13 -3.46 0.25 -6.88
C ASN A 13 -3.71 -0.64 -8.12
N SER A 14 -3.04 -1.81 -8.19
CA SER A 14 -3.22 -2.78 -9.27
C SER A 14 -3.53 -4.19 -8.77
N GLN A 15 -4.02 -5.03 -9.68
CA GLN A 15 -4.29 -6.45 -9.38
C GLN A 15 -3.00 -7.25 -9.19
N ASN A 16 -1.93 -6.88 -9.91
CA ASN A 16 -0.63 -7.53 -9.78
C ASN A 16 -0.04 -7.28 -8.39
N ASP A 17 -0.21 -6.05 -7.86
CA ASP A 17 0.22 -5.72 -6.50
C ASP A 17 -0.51 -6.58 -5.47
N ALA A 18 -1.83 -6.76 -5.63
CA ALA A 18 -2.61 -7.62 -4.74
C ALA A 18 -2.06 -9.06 -4.70
N ALA A 19 -1.72 -9.63 -5.86
CA ALA A 19 -1.18 -10.98 -5.95
C ALA A 19 0.22 -11.09 -5.32
N HIS A 20 1.10 -10.12 -5.56
CA HIS A 20 2.43 -10.12 -4.96
C HIS A 20 2.39 -9.98 -3.43
N ILE A 21 1.45 -9.19 -2.92
CA ILE A 21 1.26 -9.04 -1.46
C ILE A 21 0.62 -10.29 -0.86
N ASP A 22 -0.34 -10.92 -1.54
CA ASP A 22 -0.89 -12.22 -1.13
C ASP A 22 0.24 -13.26 -0.96
N ASP A 23 1.08 -13.43 -1.99
CA ASP A 23 2.23 -14.34 -1.95
C ASP A 23 3.18 -14.01 -0.80
N ALA A 24 3.54 -12.73 -0.63
CA ALA A 24 4.44 -12.30 0.43
C ALA A 24 3.87 -12.59 1.83
N LEU A 25 2.58 -12.32 2.05
CA LEU A 25 1.92 -12.57 3.33
C LEU A 25 1.76 -14.08 3.60
N ARG A 26 1.48 -14.89 2.57
CA ARG A 26 1.45 -16.36 2.70
C ARG A 26 2.82 -16.92 3.09
N LEU A 27 3.87 -16.45 2.43
CA LEU A 27 5.24 -16.84 2.75
C LEU A 27 5.58 -16.48 4.19
N ALA A 28 5.25 -15.26 4.61
CA ALA A 28 5.41 -14.78 5.98
C ALA A 28 4.49 -15.47 7.01
N ARG A 29 3.60 -16.38 6.59
CA ARG A 29 2.60 -17.07 7.42
C ARG A 29 1.69 -16.10 8.18
N ILE A 30 1.33 -14.98 7.56
CA ILE A 30 0.40 -13.99 8.10
C ILE A 30 -1.00 -14.31 7.56
N PRO A 31 -1.96 -14.71 8.41
CA PRO A 31 -3.34 -14.90 8.00
C PRO A 31 -3.92 -13.58 7.51
N HIS A 32 -4.46 -13.58 6.29
CA HIS A 32 -5.01 -12.38 5.69
C HIS A 32 -6.17 -12.72 4.75
N LEU A 33 -6.94 -11.70 4.41
CA LEU A 33 -8.07 -11.77 3.50
C LEU A 33 -7.80 -10.90 2.27
N LEU A 34 -8.44 -11.23 1.16
CA LEU A 34 -8.38 -10.44 -0.07
C LEU A 34 -9.72 -9.77 -0.36
N TYR A 35 -9.67 -8.58 -0.95
CA TYR A 35 -10.81 -7.89 -1.53
C TYR A 35 -10.37 -7.26 -2.86
N ALA A 36 -10.36 -8.09 -3.90
CA ALA A 36 -9.88 -7.73 -5.24
C ALA A 36 -10.82 -8.28 -6.33
N ASN A 37 -10.83 -7.63 -7.50
CA ASN A 37 -11.76 -7.96 -8.59
C ASN A 37 -11.38 -9.22 -9.37
N SER A 38 -10.10 -9.54 -9.51
CA SER A 38 -9.63 -10.60 -10.42
C SER A 38 -9.78 -12.00 -9.88
N VAL A 39 -9.75 -12.17 -8.56
CA VAL A 39 -9.62 -13.50 -7.92
C VAL A 39 -10.89 -13.93 -7.17
N MET A 40 -11.87 -13.03 -7.02
CA MET A 40 -12.99 -13.24 -6.10
C MET A 40 -14.34 -12.81 -6.67
N SER A 41 -15.35 -13.63 -6.45
CA SER A 41 -16.75 -13.27 -6.70
C SER A 41 -17.23 -12.21 -5.70
N GLN A 42 -18.32 -11.53 -6.03
CA GLN A 42 -18.93 -10.54 -5.12
C GLN A 42 -19.32 -11.15 -3.77
N SER A 43 -19.86 -12.39 -3.78
CA SER A 43 -20.24 -13.10 -2.55
C SER A 43 -19.02 -13.37 -1.67
N GLN A 44 -17.91 -13.85 -2.24
CA GLN A 44 -16.67 -14.07 -1.50
C GLN A 44 -16.09 -12.78 -0.93
N ARG A 45 -16.16 -11.68 -1.70
CA ARG A 45 -15.72 -10.36 -1.23
C ARG A 45 -16.51 -9.88 -0.02
N LEU A 46 -17.84 -10.02 -0.05
CA LEU A 46 -18.69 -9.65 1.09
C LEU A 46 -18.43 -10.55 2.31
N HIS A 47 -18.27 -11.86 2.08
CA HIS A 47 -17.90 -12.80 3.14
C HIS A 47 -16.59 -12.36 3.82
N ASN A 48 -15.57 -11.99 3.04
CA ASN A 48 -14.29 -11.54 3.58
C ASN A 48 -14.41 -10.23 4.40
N ILE A 49 -15.30 -9.30 4.05
CA ILE A 49 -15.54 -8.11 4.86
C ILE A 49 -16.14 -8.48 6.22
N THR A 50 -17.14 -9.36 6.24
CA THR A 50 -17.77 -9.84 7.48
C THR A 50 -16.76 -10.60 8.35
N THR A 51 -15.94 -11.46 7.73
CA THR A 51 -14.89 -12.21 8.42
C THR A 51 -13.81 -11.27 8.96
N PHE A 52 -13.42 -10.25 8.20
CA PHE A 52 -12.46 -9.24 8.65
C PHE A 52 -12.97 -8.48 9.89
N ALA A 53 -14.25 -8.13 9.93
CA ALA A 53 -14.83 -7.41 11.06
C ALA A 53 -14.89 -8.24 12.36
N SER A 54 -15.18 -9.54 12.26
CA SER A 54 -15.48 -10.39 13.43
C SER A 54 -14.35 -11.33 13.86
N SER A 55 -13.44 -11.71 12.95
CA SER A 55 -12.42 -12.72 13.22
C SER A 55 -11.26 -12.17 14.05
N ILE A 56 -10.83 -12.92 15.07
CA ILE A 56 -9.58 -12.64 15.79
C ILE A 56 -8.33 -13.13 15.03
N MET A 57 -8.50 -14.03 14.06
CA MET A 57 -7.39 -14.64 13.29
C MET A 57 -7.00 -13.78 12.09
N TYR A 58 -7.97 -13.16 11.43
CA TYR A 58 -7.76 -12.38 10.22
C TYR A 58 -7.72 -10.88 10.54
N ASN A 59 -6.52 -10.40 10.86
CA ASN A 59 -6.27 -8.99 11.18
C ASN A 59 -5.77 -8.17 9.99
N VAL A 60 -5.47 -8.81 8.86
CA VAL A 60 -5.00 -8.13 7.65
C VAL A 60 -5.98 -8.37 6.51
N ILE A 61 -6.36 -7.29 5.82
CA ILE A 61 -7.09 -7.38 4.55
C ILE A 61 -6.35 -6.59 3.47
N VAL A 62 -6.08 -7.24 2.33
CA VAL A 62 -5.51 -6.61 1.14
C VAL A 62 -6.65 -6.22 0.22
N MET A 63 -6.71 -4.95 -0.17
CA MET A 63 -7.86 -4.38 -0.88
C MET A 63 -7.43 -3.52 -2.05
N ASP A 64 -8.07 -3.73 -3.20
CA ASP A 64 -7.94 -2.80 -4.33
C ASP A 64 -8.60 -1.46 -3.99
N VAL A 65 -7.84 -0.37 -4.05
CA VAL A 65 -8.31 0.98 -3.71
C VAL A 65 -9.49 1.42 -4.57
N ARG A 66 -9.62 0.92 -5.81
CA ARG A 66 -10.76 1.20 -6.69
C ARG A 66 -12.06 0.65 -6.11
N LEU A 67 -11.95 -0.41 -5.32
CA LEU A 67 -13.08 -1.05 -4.68
C LEU A 67 -13.53 -0.36 -3.39
N ALA A 68 -12.76 0.59 -2.86
CA ALA A 68 -13.18 1.38 -1.70
C ALA A 68 -14.42 2.25 -1.99
N ALA A 69 -14.76 2.45 -3.27
CA ALA A 69 -15.94 3.22 -3.67
C ALA A 69 -17.28 2.51 -3.36
N TYR A 70 -17.30 1.18 -3.24
CA TYR A 70 -18.53 0.36 -3.17
C TYR A 70 -19.29 0.38 -1.84
N GLY A 71 -19.08 1.35 -0.96
CA GLY A 71 -19.94 1.51 0.22
C GLY A 71 -19.64 0.59 1.41
N ILE A 72 -18.56 -0.19 1.37
CA ILE A 72 -18.22 -1.21 2.38
C ILE A 72 -17.95 -0.62 3.78
N ASP A 73 -18.14 -1.44 4.80
CA ASP A 73 -17.80 -1.09 6.18
C ASP A 73 -16.45 -1.69 6.57
N LEU A 74 -15.53 -0.82 6.95
CA LEU A 74 -14.17 -1.17 7.37
C LEU A 74 -13.83 -0.54 8.73
N SER A 75 -14.84 -0.12 9.48
CA SER A 75 -14.72 0.55 10.79
C SER A 75 -13.95 -0.27 11.83
N ALA A 76 -13.82 -1.58 11.64
CA ALA A 76 -13.00 -2.44 12.50
C ALA A 76 -11.49 -2.15 12.40
N ALA A 77 -11.03 -1.51 11.31
CA ALA A 77 -9.61 -1.25 11.07
C ALA A 77 -9.12 0.06 11.70
N SER A 78 -8.01 -0.03 12.44
CA SER A 78 -7.31 1.12 13.02
C SER A 78 -5.99 1.45 12.30
N ARG A 79 -5.55 0.59 11.38
CA ARG A 79 -4.36 0.81 10.56
C ARG A 79 -4.73 0.74 9.09
N VAL A 80 -4.30 1.73 8.31
CA VAL A 80 -4.50 1.80 6.87
C VAL A 80 -3.16 2.06 6.21
N TRP A 81 -2.76 1.21 5.28
CA TRP A 81 -1.53 1.35 4.52
C TRP A 81 -1.83 1.49 3.04
N PHE A 82 -1.24 2.49 2.39
CA PHE A 82 -1.17 2.62 0.95
C PHE A 82 0.25 2.24 0.52
N LEU A 83 0.38 1.19 -0.28
CA LEU A 83 1.70 0.71 -0.73
C LEU A 83 2.34 1.60 -1.80
N SER A 84 1.52 2.41 -2.46
CA SER A 84 1.94 3.42 -3.42
C SER A 84 1.00 4.63 -3.32
N PRO A 85 1.45 5.82 -3.71
CA PRO A 85 0.63 7.02 -3.62
C PRO A 85 -0.54 6.95 -4.62
N ILE A 86 -1.73 7.26 -4.13
CA ILE A 86 -2.93 7.31 -4.96
C ILE A 86 -2.97 8.65 -5.71
N TRP A 87 -3.03 8.62 -7.04
CA TRP A 87 -3.12 9.85 -7.86
C TRP A 87 -4.33 10.72 -7.50
N GLN A 88 -5.51 10.09 -7.41
CA GLN A 88 -6.75 10.79 -7.13
C GLN A 88 -6.96 10.93 -5.61
N ALA A 89 -6.69 12.12 -5.07
CA ALA A 89 -6.87 12.43 -3.65
C ALA A 89 -8.27 12.10 -3.10
N ALA A 90 -9.30 12.30 -3.93
CA ALA A 90 -10.68 11.94 -3.57
C ALA A 90 -10.84 10.43 -3.30
N ARG A 91 -10.16 9.58 -4.07
CA ARG A 91 -10.21 8.12 -3.92
C ARG A 91 -9.52 7.67 -2.63
N GLU A 92 -8.36 8.26 -2.32
CA GLU A 92 -7.67 8.01 -1.04
C GLU A 92 -8.52 8.46 0.15
N ARG A 93 -9.07 9.68 0.11
CA ARG A 93 -9.98 10.18 1.15
C ARG A 93 -11.19 9.27 1.32
N GLN A 94 -11.78 8.80 0.22
CA GLN A 94 -12.91 7.86 0.28
C GLN A 94 -12.51 6.54 0.94
N ALA A 95 -11.33 6.01 0.61
CA ALA A 95 -10.79 4.79 1.22
C ALA A 95 -10.56 4.95 2.73
N ILE A 96 -9.96 6.05 3.16
CA ILE A 96 -9.76 6.38 4.57
C ILE A 96 -11.11 6.48 5.30
N LYS A 97 -12.11 7.13 4.69
CA LYS A 97 -13.47 7.25 5.26
C LYS A 97 -14.16 5.89 5.49
N ARG A 98 -13.74 4.81 4.83
CA ARG A 98 -14.28 3.46 5.11
C ARG A 98 -13.82 2.92 6.46
N ALA A 99 -12.57 3.21 6.85
CA ALA A 99 -12.01 2.83 8.15
C ALA A 99 -12.39 3.85 9.25
N HIS A 100 -12.38 5.14 8.90
CA HIS A 100 -12.79 6.23 9.77
C HIS A 100 -14.30 6.51 9.65
N ARG A 101 -15.12 5.50 9.92
CA ARG A 101 -16.59 5.57 9.87
C ARG A 101 -17.16 5.64 11.29
N LEU A 102 -18.39 6.14 11.41
CA LEU A 102 -19.17 6.11 12.66
C LEU A 102 -19.18 4.68 13.24
N GLY A 103 -18.71 4.53 14.47
CA GLY A 103 -18.54 3.23 15.14
C GLY A 103 -17.08 2.86 15.43
N GLN A 104 -16.11 3.53 14.78
CA GLN A 104 -14.70 3.38 15.12
C GLN A 104 -14.39 4.06 16.47
N GLN A 105 -13.89 3.28 17.43
CA GLN A 105 -13.52 3.75 18.78
C GLN A 105 -12.02 4.00 18.95
N ARG A 106 -11.19 3.47 18.04
CA ARG A 106 -9.74 3.59 18.07
C ARG A 106 -9.26 4.65 17.08
N PRO A 107 -8.17 5.39 17.39
CA PRO A 107 -7.57 6.30 16.40
C PRO A 107 -7.14 5.54 15.15
N VAL A 108 -7.44 6.09 13.98
CA VAL A 108 -7.06 5.49 12.69
C VAL A 108 -5.74 6.10 12.25
N PHE A 109 -4.74 5.25 12.06
CA PHE A 109 -3.44 5.64 11.51
C PHE A 109 -3.40 5.25 10.05
N VAL A 110 -3.17 6.24 9.20
CA VAL A 110 -3.01 6.05 7.76
C VAL A 110 -1.54 6.27 7.42
N GLU A 111 -0.93 5.32 6.74
CA GLU A 111 0.43 5.48 6.24
C GLU A 111 0.50 5.25 4.74
N THR A 112 1.24 6.11 4.04
CA THR A 112 1.51 5.96 2.61
C THR A 112 3.00 5.73 2.43
N LEU A 113 3.34 4.63 1.77
CA LEU A 113 4.73 4.29 1.43
C LEU A 113 5.13 5.02 0.16
N LEU A 114 6.30 5.66 0.22
CA LEU A 114 6.87 6.41 -0.89
C LEU A 114 8.32 6.01 -1.07
N THR A 115 8.69 5.62 -2.29
CA THR A 115 10.08 5.37 -2.61
C THR A 115 10.80 6.67 -2.94
N GLN A 116 11.87 7.01 -2.21
CA GLN A 116 12.63 8.23 -2.44
C GLN A 116 13.33 8.20 -3.81
N GLY A 117 13.32 9.32 -4.51
CA GLY A 117 13.95 9.47 -5.83
C GLY A 117 13.22 8.70 -6.94
N SER A 118 12.00 8.22 -6.68
CA SER A 118 11.21 7.48 -7.65
C SER A 118 10.09 8.35 -8.24
N ILE A 119 9.43 7.81 -9.27
CA ILE A 119 8.22 8.40 -9.84
C ILE A 119 7.09 8.51 -8.81
N GLU A 120 7.07 7.68 -7.76
CA GLU A 120 6.08 7.76 -6.68
C GLU A 120 6.24 9.05 -5.86
N GLU A 121 7.48 9.42 -5.54
CA GLU A 121 7.75 10.69 -4.84
C GLU A 121 7.34 11.89 -5.71
N ALA A 122 7.66 11.85 -7.01
CA ALA A 122 7.25 12.88 -7.95
C ALA A 122 5.71 12.99 -8.08
N LEU A 123 5.03 11.85 -8.16
CA LEU A 123 3.56 11.75 -8.20
C LEU A 123 2.95 12.35 -6.93
N TRP A 124 3.48 12.01 -5.76
CA TRP A 124 3.05 12.56 -4.48
C TRP A 124 3.18 14.09 -4.45
N ILE A 125 4.36 14.62 -4.79
CA ILE A 125 4.62 16.07 -4.83
C ILE A 125 3.64 16.75 -5.79
N ARG A 126 3.50 16.23 -7.01
CA ARG A 126 2.62 16.82 -8.02
C ARG A 126 1.16 16.84 -7.58
N ARG A 127 0.70 15.76 -6.96
CA ARG A 127 -0.65 15.69 -6.40
C ARG A 127 -0.88 16.76 -5.34
N GLN A 128 0.10 17.02 -4.46
CA GLN A 128 0.00 18.07 -3.45
C GLN A 128 -0.05 19.46 -4.10
N GLU A 129 0.71 19.70 -5.16
CA GLU A 129 0.62 20.95 -5.94
C GLU A 129 -0.79 21.15 -6.52
N ILE A 130 -1.38 20.09 -7.11
CA ILE A 130 -2.73 20.14 -7.66
C ILE A 130 -3.75 20.43 -6.56
N SER A 131 -3.62 19.78 -5.39
CA SER A 131 -4.52 19.98 -4.27
C SER A 131 -4.46 21.37 -3.64
N ASN A 132 -3.28 22.02 -3.68
CA ASN A 132 -3.07 23.36 -3.11
C ASN A 132 -3.34 24.49 -4.10
N SER A 133 -3.59 24.17 -5.37
CA SER A 133 -3.88 25.15 -6.41
C SER A 133 -5.35 25.55 -6.36
N ASP A 134 -5.63 26.86 -6.28
CA ASP A 134 -7.01 27.41 -6.32
C ASP A 134 -7.75 27.09 -7.62
N ARG A 135 -6.99 26.82 -8.69
CA ARG A 135 -7.55 26.30 -9.94
C ARG A 135 -7.97 24.86 -9.70
N HIS A 136 -9.27 24.58 -9.85
CA HIS A 136 -9.82 23.23 -9.88
C HIS A 136 -9.28 22.48 -11.11
N ILE A 137 -8.02 22.06 -11.04
CA ILE A 137 -7.35 21.27 -12.06
C ILE A 137 -7.84 19.83 -11.85
N PHE A 138 -8.87 19.45 -12.59
CA PHE A 138 -9.34 18.08 -12.62
C PHE A 138 -8.57 17.31 -13.69
N VAL A 139 -7.52 16.60 -13.28
CA VAL A 139 -6.81 15.67 -14.14
C VAL A 139 -7.22 14.26 -13.77
N LYS A 140 -7.93 13.58 -14.69
CA LYS A 140 -8.48 12.26 -14.43
C LYS A 140 -7.38 11.22 -14.44
N ASP A 141 -6.53 11.26 -15.45
CA ASP A 141 -5.46 10.31 -15.69
C ASP A 141 -4.09 10.99 -15.64
N ILE A 142 -3.10 10.29 -15.06
CA ILE A 142 -1.75 10.82 -14.85
C ILE A 142 -1.07 11.28 -16.14
N GLU A 143 -1.41 10.67 -17.28
CA GLU A 143 -0.85 10.97 -18.59
C GLU A 143 -1.35 12.30 -19.18
N GLU A 144 -2.52 12.77 -18.72
CA GLU A 144 -3.08 14.06 -19.10
C GLU A 144 -2.35 15.22 -18.40
N ASP A 145 -1.66 14.97 -17.28
CA ASP A 145 -0.86 16.00 -16.61
C ASP A 145 0.45 16.22 -17.35
N GLY A 146 0.61 17.40 -17.95
CA GLY A 146 1.80 17.74 -18.74
C GLY A 146 3.11 17.61 -17.97
N LYS A 147 3.13 17.95 -16.66
CA LYS A 147 4.34 17.80 -15.83
C LYS A 147 4.66 16.32 -15.59
N MET A 148 3.66 15.51 -15.21
CA MET A 148 3.86 14.07 -15.03
C MET A 148 4.25 13.37 -16.31
N ARG A 149 3.65 13.72 -17.45
CA ARG A 149 4.02 13.15 -18.76
C ARG A 149 5.49 13.39 -19.08
N THR A 150 6.00 14.60 -18.84
CA THR A 150 7.42 14.92 -19.00
C THR A 150 8.30 14.18 -17.99
N MET A 151 7.85 14.00 -16.75
CA MET A 151 8.59 13.21 -15.76
C MET A 151 8.67 11.74 -16.14
N LEU A 152 7.56 11.15 -16.60
CA LEU A 152 7.48 9.78 -17.08
C LEU A 152 8.38 9.55 -18.30
N SER A 153 8.40 10.47 -19.27
CA SER A 153 9.26 10.34 -20.44
C SER A 153 10.76 10.41 -20.11
N ASN A 154 11.11 11.09 -19.02
CA ASN A 154 12.50 11.26 -18.57
C ASN A 154 12.89 10.29 -17.46
N ALA A 155 11.99 9.42 -17.01
CA ALA A 155 12.23 8.49 -15.92
C ALA A 155 13.37 7.53 -16.28
N ARG A 156 14.34 7.41 -15.38
CA ARG A 156 15.44 6.45 -15.48
C ARG A 156 15.30 5.42 -14.36
N PHE A 157 15.76 4.20 -14.60
CA PHE A 157 15.90 3.23 -13.53
C PHE A 157 16.86 3.77 -12.47
N ILE A 158 16.50 3.63 -11.20
CA ILE A 158 17.36 3.98 -10.08
C ILE A 158 18.50 2.96 -10.07
N ASP A 159 19.74 3.41 -10.25
CA ASP A 159 20.91 2.57 -9.99
C ASP A 159 21.03 2.35 -8.48
N HIS A 160 21.07 1.09 -8.06
CA HIS A 160 21.02 0.71 -6.65
C HIS A 160 22.38 0.93 -5.95
N SER A 161 23.43 1.24 -6.72
CA SER A 161 24.79 1.54 -6.24
C SER A 161 24.86 2.67 -5.19
N ASN A 162 23.91 3.62 -5.22
CA ASN A 162 23.85 4.78 -4.33
C ASN A 162 22.66 4.78 -3.36
N SER A 163 21.99 3.63 -3.17
CA SER A 163 20.98 3.48 -2.13
C SER A 163 21.65 3.58 -0.76
N GLY A 164 21.68 4.79 -0.19
CA GLY A 164 22.41 5.03 1.07
C GLY A 164 21.99 4.06 2.19
N ILE A 165 22.94 3.72 3.06
CA ILE A 165 22.79 2.75 4.16
C ILE A 165 21.48 3.00 4.92
N LEU A 166 20.51 2.09 4.78
CA LEU A 166 19.33 2.04 5.64
C LEU A 166 19.77 1.51 7.00
N GLN A 167 19.61 2.30 8.07
CA GLN A 167 19.93 1.92 9.46
C GLN A 167 18.96 0.88 10.08
N SER A 168 18.28 0.10 9.26
CA SER A 168 17.56 -1.07 9.72
C SER A 168 17.81 -2.18 8.71
N GLU A 169 18.70 -3.11 9.06
CA GLU A 169 18.63 -4.49 8.59
C GLU A 169 17.27 -5.03 9.02
N ILE A 170 16.23 -4.73 8.23
CA ILE A 170 14.99 -5.47 8.33
C ILE A 170 15.35 -6.79 7.65
N HIS A 171 15.49 -7.86 8.43
CA HIS A 171 15.41 -9.21 7.90
C HIS A 171 14.02 -9.35 7.27
N ILE A 172 13.93 -9.02 5.97
CA ILE A 172 12.68 -9.10 5.20
C ILE A 172 12.29 -10.55 4.98
N VAL A 173 13.27 -11.45 5.11
CA VAL A 173 13.11 -12.89 5.10
C VAL A 173 13.07 -13.37 6.55
N PRO A 174 11.92 -13.84 7.06
CA PRO A 174 11.92 -14.67 8.26
C PRO A 174 12.89 -15.84 8.03
N PRO A 175 13.84 -16.10 8.95
CA PRO A 175 14.98 -16.99 8.71
C PRO A 175 14.61 -18.44 8.35
N ASN A 176 13.32 -18.80 8.47
CA ASN A 176 12.79 -20.14 8.29
C ASN A 176 11.87 -20.31 7.06
N ILE A 177 11.84 -19.35 6.13
CA ILE A 177 11.03 -19.46 4.90
C ILE A 177 11.90 -19.85 3.71
N ARG A 178 11.68 -21.07 3.19
CA ARG A 178 12.21 -21.46 1.88
C ARG A 178 11.28 -20.92 0.79
N TYR A 179 11.75 -19.92 0.04
CA TYR A 179 11.05 -19.44 -1.15
C TYR A 179 10.97 -20.53 -2.24
N PRO A 180 9.86 -20.60 -3.00
CA PRO A 180 9.80 -21.36 -4.24
C PRO A 180 10.92 -20.96 -5.21
N GLU A 181 11.45 -21.93 -5.96
CA GLU A 181 12.57 -21.78 -6.91
C GLU A 181 12.40 -20.57 -7.86
N LEU A 182 11.18 -20.33 -8.32
CA LEU A 182 10.84 -19.26 -9.28
C LEU A 182 11.02 -17.85 -8.71
N LEU A 183 10.71 -17.65 -7.42
CA LEU A 183 10.97 -16.36 -6.76
C LEU A 183 12.48 -16.16 -6.59
N ARG A 184 13.23 -17.21 -6.25
CA ARG A 184 14.69 -17.14 -6.19
C ARG A 184 15.28 -16.76 -7.55
N GLN A 185 14.84 -17.38 -8.64
CA GLN A 185 15.29 -17.03 -10.00
C GLN A 185 14.98 -15.57 -10.38
N LYS A 186 13.79 -15.05 -10.03
CA LYS A 186 13.41 -13.64 -10.26
C LYS A 186 14.36 -12.67 -9.54
N TYR A 187 14.77 -12.99 -8.30
CA TYR A 187 15.68 -12.15 -7.51
C TYR A 187 17.16 -12.41 -7.78
N GLN A 188 17.55 -13.60 -8.27
CA GLN A 188 18.91 -13.94 -8.68
C GLN A 188 19.43 -13.03 -9.79
N ARG A 189 18.52 -12.54 -10.65
CA ARG A 189 18.85 -11.55 -11.69
C ARG A 189 19.33 -10.21 -11.12
N TRP A 190 18.97 -9.89 -9.88
CA TRP A 190 19.35 -8.68 -9.16
C TRP A 190 20.45 -8.94 -8.12
N LEU A 191 20.81 -10.20 -7.86
CA LEU A 191 21.74 -10.65 -6.83
C LEU A 191 22.60 -11.82 -7.37
N PRO A 192 23.83 -11.57 -7.85
CA PRO A 192 24.68 -12.61 -8.42
C PRO A 192 25.12 -13.67 -7.39
N ASN A 193 25.07 -13.36 -6.09
CA ASN A 193 25.42 -14.28 -5.00
C ASN A 193 24.17 -14.72 -4.18
N PRO A 194 23.90 -16.03 -4.04
CA PRO A 194 22.74 -16.55 -3.31
C PRO A 194 22.68 -16.21 -1.81
N THR A 195 23.82 -15.87 -1.20
CA THR A 195 23.95 -15.50 0.22
C THR A 195 23.64 -14.03 0.50
N ASP A 196 23.51 -13.19 -0.53
CA ASP A 196 23.21 -11.75 -0.40
C ASP A 196 21.71 -11.45 -0.39
N ILE A 197 20.84 -12.47 -0.32
CA ILE A 197 19.39 -12.31 -0.16
C ILE A 197 19.01 -11.55 1.13
N ASP A 198 19.88 -11.57 2.14
CA ASP A 198 19.72 -10.78 3.36
C ASP A 198 20.21 -9.33 3.21
N LYS A 199 20.86 -9.00 2.09
CA LYS A 199 21.50 -7.70 1.81
C LYS A 199 20.96 -7.06 0.54
N ILE A 200 19.65 -7.19 0.29
CA ILE A 200 19.04 -6.54 -0.86
C ILE A 200 19.00 -5.04 -0.57
N PRO A 201 19.61 -4.18 -1.42
CA PRO A 201 19.43 -2.75 -1.30
C PRO A 201 17.97 -2.41 -1.55
N PHE A 202 17.20 -2.19 -0.48
CA PHE A 202 15.89 -1.59 -0.61
C PHE A 202 16.06 -0.09 -0.86
N PRO A 203 15.34 0.47 -1.84
CA PRO A 203 15.35 1.90 -2.02
C PRO A 203 14.83 2.56 -0.73
N LYS A 204 15.32 3.75 -0.39
CA LYS A 204 14.92 4.43 0.84
C LYS A 204 13.42 4.68 0.82
N ILE A 205 12.69 4.04 1.74
CA ILE A 205 11.25 4.21 1.88
C ILE A 205 10.99 5.36 2.85
N LYS A 206 10.26 6.38 2.38
CA LYS A 206 9.64 7.39 3.23
C LYS A 206 8.26 6.90 3.65
N ARG A 207 7.93 7.08 4.93
CA ARG A 207 6.60 6.83 5.47
C ARG A 207 5.94 8.15 5.79
N LEU A 208 4.84 8.44 5.13
CA LEU A 208 3.94 9.50 5.57
C LEU A 208 2.98 8.90 6.58
N VAL A 209 2.81 9.50 7.77
CA VAL A 209 1.86 9.04 8.78
C VAL A 209 0.84 10.13 9.02
N LEU A 210 -0.44 9.81 8.85
CA LEU A 210 -1.57 10.65 9.20
C LEU A 210 -2.32 9.99 10.37
N ARG A 211 -2.40 10.68 11.49
CA ARG A 211 -3.28 10.29 12.60
C ARG A 211 -4.61 11.00 12.41
N VAL A 212 -5.67 10.23 12.19
CA VAL A 212 -7.02 10.76 12.09
C VAL A 212 -7.70 10.61 13.47
N SER A 213 -8.02 11.74 14.10
CA SER A 213 -8.79 11.83 15.36
C SER A 213 -9.89 12.87 15.15
N ASP A 214 -11.13 12.54 15.52
CA ASP A 214 -12.31 13.39 15.32
C ASP A 214 -12.22 14.77 16.03
N PRO A 215 -12.88 15.85 15.52
CA PRO A 215 -14.09 15.83 14.68
C PRO A 215 -14.11 16.85 13.49
N CYS A 216 -13.17 16.82 12.53
CA CYS A 216 -13.21 17.74 11.38
C CYS A 216 -12.72 17.09 10.07
N PHE A 217 -13.54 16.26 9.43
CA PHE A 217 -13.39 15.87 8.02
C PHE A 217 -14.63 16.24 7.18
N ASN A 218 -15.29 17.34 7.57
CA ASN A 218 -16.30 18.03 6.78
C ASN A 218 -15.74 19.39 6.33
N SER A 219 -15.04 19.37 5.19
CA SER A 219 -14.85 20.51 4.28
C SER A 219 -14.39 19.94 2.94
#